data_AF-A0A969GHP6-F1
#
_entry.id   AF-A0A969GHP6-F1
#
_cell.length_a   1.000
_cell.length_b   1.000
_cell.length_c   1.000
_cell.angle_alpha   90.00
_cell.angle_beta   90.00
_cell.angle_gamma   90.00
#
_symmetry.space_group_name_H-M   'P 1'
#
loop_
_entity.id
_entity.type
_entity.pdbx_description
1 polymer ?
#
loop_
_entity_poly.entity_id
_entity_poly.type
_entity_poly.pdbx_seq_one_letter_code
_entity_poly.pdbx_strand_id
1 'polypeptide(L)'
;AAAMLWLWIFNPEFGLLNTILRTIGINGPLWLGHSQWALPSLILMSLWAVGGPMLIYLAGLQGIPTDLYEAAEVDGAGMWAKFRAVTLPLMTPVIFFNLIMSMIFAFQIFAQPFIMTQGGPRYATLFYVLYLYQNAFKFFRMGYAAALAWVLFLLILVLTALVIRSSALWVFYEGELRTRR
;
A
#
# COMPACT_ATOMS: atom_id res chain seq x y z
N ALA A 1 1.78 15.99 9.95
CA ALA A 1 2.39 15.56 11.22
C ALA A 1 3.37 14.41 11.04
N ALA A 2 2.93 13.22 10.59
CA ALA A 2 3.82 12.05 10.45
C ALA A 2 5.03 12.27 9.53
N ALA A 3 4.87 12.97 8.40
CA ALA A 3 5.98 13.24 7.47
C ALA A 3 7.14 14.07 8.09
N MET A 4 6.84 15.01 9.01
CA MET A 4 7.88 15.75 9.71
C MET A 4 8.67 14.88 10.70
N LEU A 5 8.00 13.94 11.36
CA LEU A 5 8.71 12.96 12.20
C LEU A 5 9.64 12.10 11.36
N TRP A 6 9.19 11.66 10.19
CA TRP A 6 10.01 10.87 9.27
C TRP A 6 11.19 11.66 8.68
N LEU A 7 11.05 12.96 8.44
CA LEU A 7 12.17 13.84 8.08
C LEU A 7 13.27 13.83 9.15
N TRP A 8 12.88 13.86 10.43
CA TRP A 8 13.83 13.76 11.54
C TRP A 8 14.44 12.34 11.64
N ILE A 9 13.63 11.28 11.52
CA ILE A 9 14.11 9.89 11.56
C ILE A 9 15.15 9.61 10.47
N PHE A 10 14.91 10.09 9.25
CA PHE A 10 15.80 9.92 8.10
C PHE A 10 16.92 10.96 8.01
N ASN A 11 17.08 11.83 9.01
CA ASN A 11 18.18 12.79 8.99
C ASN A 11 19.53 12.04 9.04
N PRO A 12 20.47 12.33 8.12
CA PRO A 12 21.70 11.57 8.01
C PRO A 12 22.68 11.81 9.18
N GLU A 13 22.63 12.99 9.81
CA GLU A 13 23.56 13.41 10.85
C GLU A 13 23.11 12.99 12.25
N PHE A 14 21.87 13.32 12.60
CA PHE A 14 21.30 13.14 13.95
C PHE A 14 20.00 12.31 13.97
N GLY A 15 19.60 11.73 12.83
CA GLY A 15 18.38 10.94 12.76
C GLY A 15 18.48 9.61 13.50
N LEU A 16 17.33 9.14 14.00
CA LEU A 16 17.22 7.89 14.76
C LEU A 16 17.76 6.68 13.99
N LEU A 17 17.44 6.59 12.69
CA LEU A 17 17.75 5.40 11.90
C LEU A 17 19.26 5.25 11.66
N ASN A 18 19.94 6.36 11.37
CA ASN A 18 21.41 6.37 11.24
C ASN A 18 22.10 6.17 12.59
N THR A 19 21.55 6.71 13.68
CA THR A 19 22.08 6.47 15.03
C THR A 19 22.08 4.97 15.35
N ILE A 20 20.97 4.26 15.08
CA ILE A 20 20.87 2.80 15.29
C ILE A 20 21.83 2.05 14.37
N LEU A 21 21.97 2.45 13.10
CA LEU A 21 22.92 1.79 12.20
C LEU A 21 24.37 1.95 12.66
N ARG A 22 24.73 3.13 13.21
CA ARG A 22 26.07 3.38 13.72
C ARG A 22 26.41 2.53 14.95
N THR A 23 25.45 2.21 15.82
CA THR A 23 25.72 1.35 17.00
C THR A 23 26.12 -0.08 16.62
N ILE A 24 25.68 -0.54 15.45
CA ILE A 24 26.06 -1.84 14.88
C ILE A 24 27.19 -1.74 13.83
N GLY A 25 27.87 -0.59 13.75
CA GLY A 25 29.04 -0.38 12.88
C GLY A 25 28.73 -0.03 11.41
N ILE A 26 27.46 0.28 11.08
CA ILE A 26 27.03 0.61 9.72
C ILE A 26 26.95 2.14 9.55
N ASN A 27 27.68 2.66 8.55
CA ASN A 27 27.50 4.05 8.12
C ASN A 27 26.22 4.17 7.30
N GLY A 28 25.18 4.71 7.92
CA GLY A 28 23.87 4.86 7.29
C GLY A 28 23.87 5.85 6.11
N PRO A 29 23.01 5.61 5.10
CA PRO A 29 23.00 6.40 3.87
C PRO A 29 22.39 7.80 4.05
N LEU A 30 22.55 8.64 3.02
CA LEU A 30 21.73 9.85 2.84
C LEU A 30 20.34 9.47 2.32
N TRP A 31 19.49 8.99 3.23
CA TRP A 31 18.14 8.48 2.97
C TRP A 31 17.36 9.28 1.93
N LEU A 32 17.17 10.59 2.14
CA LEU A 32 16.40 11.43 1.23
C LEU A 32 17.28 12.20 0.22
N GLY A 33 18.58 12.25 0.46
CA GLY A 33 19.55 13.01 -0.35
C GLY A 33 20.20 12.21 -1.47
N HIS A 34 20.06 10.88 -1.48
CA HIS A 34 20.66 9.99 -2.47
C HIS A 34 19.62 9.29 -3.33
N SER A 35 19.81 9.25 -4.65
CA SER A 35 18.77 8.76 -5.59
C SER A 35 18.46 7.28 -5.43
N GLN A 36 19.40 6.48 -4.94
CA GLN A 36 19.18 5.06 -4.67
C GLN A 36 18.40 4.82 -3.37
N TRP A 37 18.43 5.77 -2.42
CA TRP A 37 17.84 5.59 -1.09
C TRP A 37 16.52 6.34 -0.90
N ALA A 38 16.28 7.41 -1.65
CA ALA A 38 15.11 8.26 -1.50
C ALA A 38 13.79 7.48 -1.72
N LEU A 39 13.72 6.64 -2.75
CA LEU A 39 12.53 5.82 -3.00
C LEU A 39 12.34 4.75 -1.91
N PRO A 40 13.35 3.94 -1.53
CA PRO A 40 13.25 3.04 -0.37
C PRO A 40 12.81 3.73 0.92
N SER A 41 13.29 4.95 1.22
CA SER A 41 12.86 5.71 2.40
C SER A 41 11.37 6.04 2.37
N LEU A 42 10.84 6.45 1.21
CA LEU A 42 9.41 6.69 1.06
C LEU A 42 8.59 5.40 1.17
N ILE A 43 9.12 4.27 0.67
CA ILE A 43 8.48 2.95 0.86
C ILE A 43 8.42 2.59 2.34
N LEU A 44 9.53 2.70 3.08
CA LEU A 44 9.57 2.44 4.52
C LEU A 44 8.58 3.32 5.29
N MET A 45 8.52 4.61 4.96
CA MET A 45 7.51 5.50 5.52
C MET A 45 6.08 5.03 5.18
N SER A 46 5.83 4.62 3.94
CA SER A 46 4.49 4.19 3.51
C SER A 46 4.00 2.94 4.25
N LEU A 47 4.91 2.03 4.62
CA LEU A 47 4.59 0.84 5.43
C LEU A 47 4.05 1.21 6.81
N TRP A 48 4.40 2.39 7.35
CA TRP A 48 3.83 2.88 8.60
C TRP A 48 2.31 3.07 8.53
N ALA A 49 1.74 3.28 7.33
CA ALA A 49 0.31 3.49 7.12
C ALA A 49 -0.51 2.19 7.04
N VAL A 50 0.09 1.01 7.28
CA VAL A 50 -0.60 -0.30 7.19
C VAL A 50 -1.72 -0.49 8.22
N GLY A 51 -1.80 0.36 9.25
CA GLY A 51 -2.78 0.24 10.33
C GLY A 51 -4.24 0.22 9.86
N GLY A 52 -4.60 1.02 8.85
CA GLY A 52 -5.97 1.04 8.31
C GLY A 52 -6.38 -0.31 7.68
N PRO A 53 -5.66 -0.80 6.66
CA PRO A 53 -5.89 -2.13 6.09
C PRO A 53 -5.86 -3.26 7.12
N MET A 54 -5.01 -3.16 8.16
CA MET A 54 -4.93 -4.17 9.22
C MET A 54 -6.23 -4.28 10.03
N LEU A 55 -6.89 -3.16 10.34
CA LEU A 55 -8.18 -3.18 11.03
C LEU A 55 -9.28 -3.83 10.17
N ILE A 56 -9.26 -3.59 8.86
CA ILE A 56 -10.17 -4.22 7.91
C ILE A 56 -9.93 -5.74 7.87
N TYR A 57 -8.66 -6.17 7.84
CA TYR A 57 -8.32 -7.59 7.94
C TYR A 57 -8.78 -8.21 9.25
N LEU A 58 -8.59 -7.53 10.38
CA LEU A 58 -9.04 -8.02 11.69
C LEU A 58 -10.56 -8.19 11.74
N ALA A 59 -11.32 -7.20 11.25
CA ALA A 59 -12.78 -7.28 11.17
C ALA A 59 -13.23 -8.45 10.28
N GLY A 60 -12.54 -8.69 9.16
CA GLY A 60 -12.76 -9.85 8.31
C GLY A 60 -12.51 -11.18 9.02
N LEU A 61 -11.39 -11.29 9.73
CA LEU A 61 -11.03 -12.50 10.48
C LEU A 61 -12.03 -12.81 11.59
N GLN A 62 -12.52 -11.78 12.28
CA GLN A 62 -13.56 -11.92 13.32
C GLN A 62 -14.90 -12.40 12.76
N GLY A 63 -15.15 -12.19 11.46
CA GLY A 63 -16.35 -12.68 10.79
C GLY A 63 -16.33 -14.17 10.44
N ILE A 64 -15.18 -14.85 10.55
CA ILE A 64 -15.06 -16.26 10.19
C ILE A 64 -15.63 -17.12 11.33
N PRO A 65 -16.65 -17.99 11.06
CA PRO A 65 -17.20 -18.87 12.08
C PRO A 65 -16.15 -19.81 12.67
N THR A 66 -16.12 -19.94 14.00
CA THR A 66 -15.19 -20.82 14.72
C THR A 66 -15.42 -22.29 14.40
N ASP A 67 -16.67 -22.68 14.12
CA ASP A 67 -17.07 -24.05 13.83
C ASP A 67 -16.32 -24.64 12.62
N LEU A 68 -15.92 -23.81 11.64
CA LEU A 68 -15.12 -24.25 10.49
C LEU A 68 -13.70 -24.64 10.88
N TYR A 69 -13.12 -23.99 11.88
CA TYR A 69 -11.80 -24.35 12.40
C TYR A 69 -11.87 -25.62 13.25
N GLU A 70 -12.93 -25.79 14.05
CA GLU A 70 -13.16 -27.00 14.85
C GLU A 70 -13.39 -28.22 13.95
N ALA A 71 -14.21 -28.09 12.90
CA ALA A 71 -14.42 -29.15 11.92
C ALA A 71 -13.09 -29.56 11.26
N ALA A 72 -12.27 -28.59 10.85
CA ALA A 72 -10.95 -28.87 10.28
C ALA A 72 -10.01 -29.56 11.30
N GLU A 73 -10.11 -29.25 12.60
CA GLU A 73 -9.36 -29.95 13.66
C GLU A 73 -9.76 -31.40 13.80
N VAL A 74 -11.06 -31.69 13.78
CA VAL A 74 -11.59 -33.06 13.82
C VAL A 74 -11.09 -33.87 12.63
N ASP A 75 -10.97 -33.25 11.46
CA ASP A 75 -10.39 -33.86 10.24
C ASP A 75 -8.84 -33.96 10.28
N GLY A 76 -8.19 -33.57 11.37
CA GLY A 76 -6.73 -33.65 11.55
C GLY A 76 -5.94 -32.55 10.85
N ALA A 77 -6.58 -31.44 10.45
CA ALA A 77 -5.91 -30.34 9.77
C ALA A 77 -4.98 -29.56 10.73
N GLY A 78 -3.69 -29.47 10.38
CA GLY A 78 -2.74 -28.59 11.08
C GLY A 78 -2.96 -27.10 10.78
N MET A 79 -2.22 -26.22 11.46
CA MET A 79 -2.35 -24.75 11.33
C MET A 79 -2.28 -24.25 9.88
N TRP A 80 -1.35 -24.80 9.10
CA TRP A 80 -1.17 -24.41 7.71
C TRP A 80 -2.29 -24.87 6.78
N ALA A 81 -2.86 -26.04 7.07
CA ALA A 81 -4.03 -26.55 6.35
C ALA A 81 -5.25 -25.68 6.64
N LYS A 82 -5.51 -25.31 7.92
CA LYS A 82 -6.58 -24.38 8.30
C LYS A 82 -6.41 -23.01 7.65
N PHE A 83 -5.19 -22.47 7.62
CA PHE A 83 -4.93 -21.18 6.97
C PHE A 83 -5.29 -21.22 5.47
N ARG A 84 -4.84 -22.25 4.74
CA ARG A 84 -5.09 -22.35 3.30
C ARG A 84 -6.51 -22.76 2.93
N ALA A 85 -7.18 -23.58 3.75
CA ALA A 85 -8.49 -24.14 3.44
C ALA A 85 -9.65 -23.34 4.04
N VAL A 86 -9.45 -22.65 5.17
CA VAL A 86 -10.50 -21.90 5.87
C VAL A 86 -10.20 -20.40 5.82
N THR A 87 -9.08 -19.97 6.41
CA THR A 87 -8.80 -18.54 6.59
C THR A 87 -8.64 -17.81 5.25
N LEU A 88 -7.75 -18.28 4.37
CA LEU A 88 -7.42 -17.59 3.13
C LEU A 88 -8.64 -17.49 2.20
N PRO A 89 -9.41 -18.56 1.91
CA PRO A 89 -10.59 -18.48 1.05
C PRO A 89 -11.65 -17.51 1.58
N LEU A 90 -11.98 -17.58 2.88
CA LEU A 90 -12.99 -16.72 3.49
C LEU A 90 -12.53 -15.26 3.63
N MET A 91 -11.22 -15.02 3.68
CA MET A 91 -10.65 -13.67 3.65
C MET A 91 -10.54 -13.08 2.24
N THR A 92 -10.75 -13.84 1.17
CA THR A 92 -10.57 -13.34 -0.20
C THR A 92 -11.40 -12.09 -0.54
N PRO A 93 -12.66 -11.89 -0.08
CA PRO A 93 -13.39 -10.65 -0.33
C PRO A 93 -12.75 -9.43 0.35
N VAL A 94 -12.17 -9.64 1.53
CA VAL A 94 -11.49 -8.61 2.33
C VAL A 94 -10.15 -8.25 1.69
N ILE A 95 -9.39 -9.26 1.27
CA ILE A 95 -8.14 -9.10 0.51
C ILE A 95 -8.41 -8.35 -0.79
N PHE A 96 -9.47 -8.71 -1.51
CA PHE A 96 -9.88 -8.04 -2.74
C PHE A 96 -10.19 -6.55 -2.53
N PHE A 97 -10.99 -6.23 -1.51
CA PHE A 97 -11.30 -4.85 -1.17
C PHE A 97 -10.02 -4.05 -0.86
N ASN A 98 -9.18 -4.59 0.03
CA ASN A 98 -7.92 -3.94 0.40
C ASN A 98 -6.97 -3.78 -0.80
N LEU A 99 -6.90 -4.77 -1.70
CA LEU A 99 -6.10 -4.71 -2.91
C LEU A 99 -6.51 -3.53 -3.80
N ILE A 100 -7.81 -3.38 -4.08
CA ILE A 100 -8.33 -2.26 -4.88
C ILE A 100 -7.99 -0.93 -4.22
N MET A 101 -8.28 -0.78 -2.92
CA MET A 101 -8.04 0.45 -2.19
C MET A 101 -6.54 0.80 -2.18
N SER A 102 -5.68 -0.15 -1.82
CA SER A 102 -4.22 0.05 -1.80
C SER A 102 -3.66 0.39 -3.17
N MET A 103 -4.16 -0.23 -4.24
CA MET A 103 -3.76 0.10 -5.61
C MET A 103 -4.11 1.54 -5.96
N ILE A 104 -5.35 1.98 -5.70
CA ILE A 104 -5.79 3.36 -5.92
C ILE A 104 -4.89 4.34 -5.14
N PHE A 105 -4.67 4.08 -3.85
CA PHE A 105 -3.81 4.92 -3.01
C PHE A 105 -2.36 4.99 -3.51
N ALA A 106 -1.81 3.87 -4.00
CA ALA A 106 -0.45 3.84 -4.53
C ALA A 106 -0.28 4.76 -5.75
N PHE A 107 -1.25 4.76 -6.68
CA PHE A 107 -1.24 5.66 -7.83
C PHE A 107 -1.49 7.13 -7.45
N GLN A 108 -2.14 7.38 -6.32
CA GLN A 108 -2.47 8.72 -5.84
C GLN A 108 -1.45 9.30 -4.84
N ILE A 109 -0.30 8.66 -4.64
CA ILE A 109 0.70 9.12 -3.69
C ILE A 109 1.22 10.54 -4.04
N PHE A 110 1.15 11.44 -3.06
CA PHE A 110 1.49 12.85 -3.27
C PHE A 110 2.17 13.48 -2.06
N ALA A 111 1.56 13.40 -0.88
CA ALA A 111 1.98 14.16 0.29
C ALA A 111 3.42 13.82 0.73
N GLN A 112 3.77 12.54 0.75
CA GLN A 112 5.10 12.05 1.15
C GLN A 112 6.21 12.57 0.24
N PRO A 113 6.19 12.32 -1.09
CA PRO A 113 7.23 12.83 -1.98
C PRO A 113 7.23 14.36 -2.03
N PHE A 114 6.07 15.03 -1.97
CA PHE A 114 5.98 16.48 -1.92
C PHE A 114 6.69 17.06 -0.70
N ILE A 115 6.34 16.61 0.51
CA ILE A 115 6.89 17.16 1.76
C ILE A 115 8.37 16.80 1.94
N MET A 116 8.75 15.56 1.63
CA MET A 116 10.05 15.03 2.07
C MET A 116 11.18 15.17 1.05
N THR A 117 10.85 15.21 -0.23
CA THR A 117 11.87 15.13 -1.30
C THR A 117 11.65 16.11 -2.45
N GLN A 118 10.45 16.69 -2.55
CA GLN A 118 10.03 17.52 -3.68
C GLN A 118 10.24 16.83 -5.05
N GLY A 119 10.21 15.50 -5.08
CA GLY A 119 10.44 14.68 -6.27
C GLY A 119 11.90 14.32 -6.54
N GLY A 120 12.83 14.77 -5.69
CA GLY A 120 14.26 14.53 -5.84
C GLY A 120 14.81 13.34 -5.04
N PRO A 121 16.14 13.10 -5.14
CA PRO A 121 17.07 13.74 -6.07
C PRO A 121 17.00 13.11 -7.46
N ARG A 122 17.33 13.87 -8.52
CA ARG A 122 17.31 13.41 -9.92
C ARG A 122 15.99 12.74 -10.35
N TYR A 123 14.86 13.30 -9.94
CA TYR A 123 13.51 12.77 -10.22
C TYR A 123 13.22 11.37 -9.65
N ALA A 124 14.07 10.85 -8.75
CA ALA A 124 13.93 9.51 -8.19
C ALA A 124 12.62 9.27 -7.42
N THR A 125 11.98 10.34 -6.94
CA THR A 125 10.69 10.30 -6.23
C THR A 125 9.65 11.20 -6.90
N LEU A 126 9.84 11.53 -8.18
CA LEU A 126 8.87 12.32 -8.94
C LEU A 126 7.68 11.42 -9.35
N PHE A 127 6.75 11.22 -8.43
CA PHE A 127 5.52 10.49 -8.70
C PHE A 127 4.59 11.27 -9.63
N TYR A 128 3.72 10.55 -10.32
CA TYR A 128 2.82 11.10 -11.33
C TYR A 128 1.98 12.28 -10.80
N VAL A 129 1.39 12.13 -9.61
CA VAL A 129 0.57 13.20 -9.00
C VAL A 129 1.42 14.41 -8.62
N LEU A 130 2.67 14.21 -8.18
CA LEU A 130 3.58 15.31 -7.92
C LEU A 130 3.96 16.06 -9.20
N TYR A 131 4.19 15.34 -10.29
CA TYR A 131 4.43 15.93 -11.60
C TYR A 131 3.22 16.73 -12.11
N LEU A 132 2.01 16.18 -11.96
CA LEU A 132 0.76 16.88 -12.25
C LEU A 132 0.66 18.18 -11.43
N TYR A 133 0.91 18.12 -10.13
CA TYR A 133 0.90 19.27 -9.24
C TYR A 133 1.91 20.34 -9.68
N GLN A 134 3.14 19.95 -10.03
CA GLN A 134 4.14 20.90 -10.54
C GLN A 134 3.65 21.59 -11.83
N ASN A 135 3.00 20.86 -12.74
CA ASN A 135 2.44 21.46 -13.95
C ASN A 135 1.30 22.43 -13.67
N ALA A 136 0.39 22.10 -12.76
CA ALA A 136 -0.74 22.97 -12.40
C ALA A 136 -0.28 24.22 -11.63
N PHE A 137 0.49 24.03 -10.56
CA PHE A 137 0.68 25.05 -9.52
C PHE A 137 2.08 25.69 -9.53
N LYS A 138 3.07 25.07 -10.18
CA LYS A 138 4.43 25.64 -10.30
C LYS A 138 4.67 26.22 -11.69
N PHE A 139 4.25 25.52 -12.74
CA PHE A 139 4.43 25.94 -14.13
C PHE A 139 3.19 26.61 -14.74
N PHE A 140 2.06 26.63 -14.01
CA PHE A 140 0.79 27.23 -14.44
C PHE A 140 0.26 26.70 -15.78
N ARG A 141 0.63 25.47 -16.15
CA ARG A 141 0.16 24.76 -17.35
C ARG A 141 -1.13 23.99 -17.03
N MET A 142 -2.19 24.72 -16.71
CA MET A 142 -3.46 24.14 -16.23
C MET A 142 -4.09 23.15 -17.23
N GLY A 143 -4.11 23.48 -18.52
CA GLY A 143 -4.65 22.57 -19.55
C GLY A 143 -3.88 21.24 -19.64
N TYR A 144 -2.55 21.30 -19.55
CA TYR A 144 -1.72 20.10 -19.54
C TYR A 144 -1.89 19.29 -18.25
N ALA A 145 -1.96 19.95 -17.09
CA ALA A 145 -2.22 19.28 -15.83
C ALA A 145 -3.60 18.61 -15.79
N ALA A 146 -4.62 19.23 -16.37
CA ALA A 146 -5.96 18.63 -16.51
C ALA A 146 -5.93 17.38 -17.41
N ALA A 147 -5.17 17.41 -18.51
CA ALA A 147 -4.96 16.23 -19.35
C ALA A 147 -4.27 15.10 -18.57
N LEU A 148 -3.23 15.41 -17.79
CA LEU A 148 -2.57 14.43 -16.93
C LEU A 148 -3.53 13.82 -15.90
N ALA A 149 -4.44 14.61 -15.32
CA ALA A 149 -5.45 14.13 -14.37
C ALA A 149 -6.40 13.11 -15.00
N TRP A 150 -6.89 13.40 -16.22
CA TRP A 150 -7.75 12.49 -16.96
C TRP A 150 -7.04 11.18 -17.33
N VAL A 151 -5.78 11.24 -17.75
CA VAL A 151 -4.98 10.05 -18.05
C VAL A 151 -4.81 9.18 -16.79
N LEU A 152 -4.51 9.79 -15.65
CA LEU A 152 -4.39 9.07 -14.39
C LEU A 152 -5.72 8.41 -13.98
N PHE A 153 -6.82 9.15 -14.11
CA PHE A 153 -8.15 8.63 -13.83
C PHE A 153 -8.47 7.39 -14.67
N LEU A 154 -8.26 7.47 -15.99
CA LEU A 154 -8.50 6.34 -16.90
C LEU A 154 -7.60 5.16 -16.58
N LEU A 155 -6.33 5.39 -16.24
CA LEU A 155 -5.39 4.35 -15.84
C LEU A 155 -5.87 3.63 -14.58
N ILE A 156 -6.25 4.38 -13.53
CA ILE A 156 -6.77 3.79 -12.29
C ILE A 156 -8.07 3.03 -12.54
N LEU A 157 -8.96 3.57 -13.38
CA LEU A 157 -10.23 2.93 -13.74
C LEU A 157 -10.00 1.60 -14.46
N VAL A 158 -9.12 1.58 -15.46
CA VAL A 158 -8.78 0.36 -16.21
C VAL A 158 -8.17 -0.69 -15.30
N LEU A 159 -7.20 -0.33 -14.46
CA LEU A 159 -6.60 -1.28 -13.53
C LEU A 159 -7.62 -1.81 -12.51
N THR A 160 -8.48 -0.94 -11.98
CA THR A 160 -9.55 -1.33 -11.07
C THR A 160 -10.53 -2.28 -11.74
N ALA A 161 -10.94 -1.99 -12.97
CA ALA A 161 -11.81 -2.87 -13.75
C ALA A 161 -11.17 -4.23 -14.05
N LEU A 162 -9.85 -4.28 -14.31
CA LEU A 162 -9.12 -5.53 -14.48
C LEU A 162 -9.09 -6.36 -13.20
N VAL A 163 -8.84 -5.72 -12.05
CA VAL A 163 -8.85 -6.40 -10.75
C VAL A 163 -10.25 -6.93 -10.43
N ILE A 164 -11.30 -6.12 -10.63
CA ILE A 164 -12.70 -6.56 -10.48
C ILE A 164 -13.00 -7.72 -11.43
N ARG A 165 -12.58 -7.66 -12.69
CA ARG A 165 -12.80 -8.77 -13.64
C ARG A 165 -12.10 -10.05 -13.18
N SER A 166 -10.92 -9.94 -12.59
CA SER A 166 -10.18 -11.10 -12.06
C SER A 166 -10.86 -11.72 -10.83
N SER A 167 -11.68 -10.95 -10.10
CA SER A 167 -12.24 -11.37 -8.80
C SER A 167 -13.10 -12.63 -8.91
N ALA A 168 -13.80 -12.79 -10.04
CA ALA A 168 -14.62 -13.98 -10.32
C ALA A 168 -13.82 -15.30 -10.33
N LEU A 169 -12.49 -15.24 -10.43
CA LEU A 169 -11.62 -16.42 -10.48
C LEU A 169 -11.11 -16.87 -9.10
N TRP A 170 -11.10 -15.98 -8.10
CA TRP A 170 -10.40 -16.24 -6.84
C TRP A 170 -11.08 -15.68 -5.58
N VAL A 171 -12.11 -14.84 -5.73
CA VAL A 171 -12.89 -14.33 -4.60
C VAL A 171 -14.05 -15.25 -4.32
N PHE A 172 -14.12 -15.73 -3.08
CA PHE A 172 -15.15 -16.64 -2.59
C PHE A 172 -16.13 -15.86 -1.70
N TYR A 173 -17.40 -15.83 -2.12
CA TYR A 173 -18.49 -15.32 -1.29
C TYR A 173 -19.28 -16.49 -0.71
N GLU A 174 -19.35 -16.57 0.62
CA GLU A 174 -20.08 -17.63 1.33
C GLU A 174 -21.56 -17.75 0.88
N GLY A 175 -22.16 -16.63 0.46
CA GLY A 175 -23.55 -16.57 -0.02
C GLY A 175 -23.81 -17.20 -1.40
N GLU A 176 -22.81 -17.38 -2.27
CA GLU A 176 -23.01 -17.92 -3.62
C GLU A 176 -23.33 -19.43 -3.64
N LEU A 177 -23.06 -20.15 -2.55
CA LEU A 177 -23.43 -21.56 -2.40
C LEU A 177 -24.93 -21.77 -2.16
N ARG A 178 -25.67 -20.76 -1.69
CA ARG A 178 -27.12 -20.88 -1.40
C ARG A 178 -28.00 -20.78 -2.64
N THR A 179 -27.53 -20.20 -3.74
CA THR A 179 -28.31 -19.96 -4.97
C THR A 179 -28.17 -21.05 -6.03
N ARG A 180 -27.30 -22.05 -5.84
CA ARG A 180 -27.12 -23.21 -6.75
C ARG A 180 -27.79 -24.50 -6.23
N ARG A 181 -28.94 -24.39 -5.57
CA ARG A 181 -29.81 -25.54 -5.27
C ARG A 181 -30.98 -25.60 -6.24
#